data_AF-A0A147B892-F1
#
_entry.id   AF-A0A147B892-F1
#
_cell.length_a   1.000
_cell.length_b   1.000
_cell.length_c   1.000
_cell.angle_alpha   90.00
_cell.angle_beta   90.00
_cell.angle_gamma   90.00
#
_symmetry.space_group_name_H-M   'P 1'
#
loop_
_entity.id
_entity.type
_entity.pdbx_description
1 polymer ?
#
loop_
_entity_poly.entity_id
_entity_poly.type
_entity_poly.pdbx_seq_one_letter_code
_entity_poly.pdbx_strand_id
1 'polypeptide(L)'
;RKLGPRSHVWAEKEYVDLATVDFADTEKMLQAAEEIAGPYVWGIYDLLVLPPSFPYGGMENPCLTFVTPTLLAGDKSLADVIAHEISHSWTGNLVTNSTFEHFWLNEGFTMFLERKIIARLSGMEHREFSASGGIKHLRYTVDTMGADNPLTSLVPCLKGVHPDDAFSTVPYEKGIRFST
;
A
#
# COMPACT_ATOMS: atom_id res chain seq x y z
N ARG A 1 -7.12 0.70 20.40
CA ARG A 1 -7.19 -0.71 20.88
C ARG A 1 -5.89 -1.40 20.55
N LYS A 2 -5.47 -2.42 21.31
CA LYS A 2 -4.25 -3.19 21.00
C LYS A 2 -4.56 -4.24 19.92
N LEU A 3 -3.75 -4.32 18.87
CA LEU A 3 -3.85 -5.32 17.80
C LEU A 3 -2.82 -6.43 17.94
N GLY A 4 -1.62 -6.10 18.42
CA GLY A 4 -0.48 -7.01 18.48
C GLY A 4 0.54 -6.63 19.56
N PRO A 5 1.69 -7.32 19.64
CA PRO A 5 2.73 -7.01 20.62
C PRO A 5 3.32 -5.61 20.45
N ARG A 6 3.31 -5.07 19.23
CA ARG A 6 3.89 -3.77 18.85
C ARG A 6 2.95 -2.91 17.98
N SER A 7 1.65 -3.16 18.07
CA SER A 7 0.65 -2.51 17.22
C SER A 7 -0.63 -2.16 17.95
N HIS A 8 -1.13 -0.95 17.71
CA HIS A 8 -2.42 -0.44 18.17
C HIS A 8 -3.20 0.16 17.00
N VAL A 9 -4.53 0.20 17.15
CA VAL A 9 -5.41 0.98 16.28
C VAL A 9 -6.00 2.16 17.05
N TRP A 10 -5.93 3.33 16.43
CA TRP A 10 -6.48 4.60 16.89
C TRP A 10 -7.61 4.99 15.94
N ALA A 11 -8.77 5.36 16.49
CA ALA A 11 -9.93 5.78 15.71
C ALA A 11 -10.91 6.53 16.63
N GLU A 12 -11.87 7.23 16.05
CA GLU A 12 -13.05 7.69 16.78
C GLU A 12 -13.81 6.50 17.38
N LYS A 13 -14.57 6.75 18.46
CA LYS A 13 -15.17 5.71 19.30
C LYS A 13 -16.08 4.77 18.50
N GLU A 14 -16.73 5.31 17.48
CA GLU A 14 -17.69 4.66 16.60
C GLU A 14 -17.00 3.65 15.66
N TYR A 15 -15.73 3.85 15.33
CA TYR A 15 -14.98 3.02 14.39
C TYR A 15 -14.02 2.04 15.07
N VAL A 16 -13.56 2.33 16.29
CA VAL A 16 -12.42 1.63 16.90
C VAL A 16 -12.64 0.13 17.08
N ASP A 17 -13.86 -0.31 17.39
CA ASP A 17 -14.14 -1.74 17.59
C ASP A 17 -14.21 -2.48 16.25
N LEU A 18 -14.79 -1.87 15.20
CA LEU A 18 -14.79 -2.43 13.85
C LEU A 18 -13.37 -2.49 13.25
N ALA A 19 -12.59 -1.41 13.42
CA ALA A 19 -11.20 -1.36 13.01
C ALA A 19 -10.32 -2.40 13.74
N THR A 20 -10.66 -2.73 14.98
CA THR A 20 -9.98 -3.81 15.71
C THR A 20 -10.23 -5.17 15.07
N VAL A 21 -11.43 -5.41 14.53
CA VAL A 21 -11.76 -6.65 13.80
C VAL A 21 -11.04 -6.68 12.46
N ASP A 22 -11.18 -5.63 11.65
CA ASP A 22 -10.68 -5.61 10.28
C ASP A 22 -9.14 -5.60 10.20
N PHE A 23 -8.47 -5.00 11.19
CA PHE A 23 -7.00 -4.93 11.21
C PHE A 23 -6.34 -5.93 12.17
N ALA A 24 -7.08 -6.94 12.63
CA ALA A 24 -6.59 -7.93 13.59
C ALA A 24 -5.35 -8.72 13.11
N ASP A 25 -5.15 -8.84 11.79
CA ASP A 25 -4.04 -9.61 11.21
C ASP A 25 -2.76 -8.78 10.96
N THR A 26 -2.71 -7.53 11.42
CA THR A 26 -1.56 -6.61 11.27
C THR A 26 -0.23 -7.23 11.70
N GLU A 27 -0.17 -7.90 12.86
CA GLU A 27 1.09 -8.52 13.32
C GLU A 27 1.51 -9.70 12.42
N LYS A 28 0.57 -10.48 11.88
CA LYS A 28 0.89 -11.58 10.96
C LYS A 28 1.47 -11.04 9.65
N MET A 29 0.93 -9.92 9.17
CA MET A 29 1.44 -9.22 7.99
C MET A 29 2.85 -8.66 8.25
N LEU A 30 3.10 -8.06 9.42
CA LEU A 30 4.42 -7.58 9.83
C LEU A 30 5.46 -8.71 9.88
N GLN A 31 5.11 -9.85 10.48
CA GLN A 31 6.01 -11.02 10.55
C GLN A 31 6.33 -11.57 9.16
N ALA A 32 5.30 -11.70 8.31
CA ALA A 32 5.50 -12.13 6.92
C ALA A 32 6.39 -11.14 6.15
N ALA A 33 6.23 -9.84 6.36
CA ALA A 33 7.08 -8.81 5.75
C ALA A 33 8.54 -8.92 6.24
N GLU A 34 8.76 -9.08 7.55
CA GLU A 34 10.11 -9.21 8.13
C GLU A 34 10.86 -10.43 7.60
N GLU A 35 10.17 -11.56 7.42
CA GLU A 35 10.74 -12.76 6.82
C GLU A 35 11.14 -12.59 5.34
N ILE A 36 10.59 -11.59 4.63
CA ILE A 36 10.90 -11.32 3.21
C ILE A 36 11.97 -10.25 3.10
N ALA A 37 11.81 -9.15 3.85
CA ALA A 37 12.53 -7.90 3.65
C ALA A 37 13.61 -7.63 4.72
N GLY A 38 13.66 -8.44 5.77
CA GLY A 38 14.56 -8.28 6.91
C GLY A 38 13.91 -7.55 8.09
N PRO A 39 14.67 -7.20 9.14
CA PRO A 39 14.10 -6.70 10.40
C PRO A 39 13.30 -5.41 10.25
N TYR A 40 12.20 -5.29 11.00
CA TYR A 40 11.46 -4.03 11.13
C TYR A 40 12.17 -3.10 12.11
N VAL A 41 12.63 -1.94 11.63
CA VAL A 41 13.52 -1.05 12.41
C VAL A 41 12.82 0.08 13.15
N TRP A 42 11.51 0.26 12.96
CA TRP A 42 10.78 1.44 13.47
C TRP A 42 10.18 1.24 14.87
N GLY A 43 10.32 0.05 15.45
CA GLY A 43 9.87 -0.27 16.81
C GLY A 43 8.38 -0.59 16.90
N ILE A 44 7.51 0.40 16.69
CA ILE A 44 6.05 0.25 16.74
C ILE A 44 5.43 0.38 15.35
N TYR A 45 4.31 -0.28 15.13
CA TYR A 45 3.49 -0.12 13.93
C TYR A 45 2.04 0.07 14.35
N ASP A 46 1.64 1.33 14.53
CA ASP A 46 0.27 1.69 14.85
C ASP A 46 -0.52 2.09 13.59
N LEU A 47 -1.84 1.99 13.68
CA LEU A 47 -2.80 2.38 12.64
C LEU A 47 -3.70 3.49 13.15
N LEU A 48 -3.91 4.55 12.36
CA LEU A 48 -4.87 5.60 12.62
C LEU A 48 -5.96 5.61 11.55
N VAL A 49 -7.20 5.30 11.95
CA VAL A 49 -8.37 5.49 11.10
C VAL A 49 -8.76 6.96 11.12
N LEU A 50 -8.63 7.61 9.98
CA LEU A 50 -8.97 9.02 9.81
C LEU A 50 -10.48 9.23 9.52
N PRO A 51 -10.96 10.49 9.55
CA PRO A 51 -12.30 10.79 9.09
C PRO A 51 -12.49 10.47 7.59
N PRO A 52 -13.75 10.32 7.11
CA PRO A 52 -14.04 10.00 5.71
C PRO A 52 -13.53 10.99 4.66
N SER A 53 -13.05 12.17 5.07
CA SER A 53 -12.43 13.17 4.19
C SER A 53 -10.98 12.84 3.80
N PHE A 54 -10.38 11.78 4.36
CA PHE A 54 -9.03 11.35 3.97
C PHE A 54 -9.04 10.90 2.49
N PRO A 55 -8.17 11.47 1.63
CA PRO A 55 -8.30 11.32 0.18
C PRO A 55 -7.66 10.04 -0.38
N TYR A 56 -6.95 9.25 0.44
CA TYR A 56 -6.21 8.06 0.02
C TYR A 56 -6.72 6.78 0.70
N GLY A 57 -6.31 5.62 0.19
CA GLY A 57 -6.55 4.32 0.85
C GLY A 57 -5.75 4.18 2.15
N GLY A 58 -4.46 4.48 2.07
CA GLY A 58 -3.54 4.54 3.20
C GLY A 58 -2.43 5.57 2.98
N MET A 59 -1.63 5.79 4.01
CA MET A 59 -0.39 6.57 3.96
C MET A 59 0.59 6.01 4.99
N GLU A 60 1.81 5.73 4.55
CA GLU A 60 2.84 4.93 5.21
C GLU A 60 3.62 5.65 6.31
N ASN A 61 3.00 6.65 6.97
CA ASN A 61 3.68 7.48 7.96
C ASN A 61 4.39 6.61 9.02
N PRO A 62 5.73 6.70 9.16
CA PRO A 62 6.47 5.79 10.03
C PRO A 62 5.92 5.77 11.46
N CYS A 63 5.82 4.58 12.03
CA CYS A 63 5.25 4.28 13.35
C CYS A 63 3.73 4.44 13.48
N LEU A 64 3.05 5.17 12.58
CA LEU A 64 1.61 5.45 12.66
C LEU A 64 1.00 5.60 11.26
N THR A 65 0.71 4.48 10.61
CA THR A 65 0.09 4.43 9.29
C THR A 65 -1.33 5.00 9.33
N PHE A 66 -1.67 5.89 8.40
CA PHE A 66 -3.02 6.44 8.27
C PHE A 66 -3.83 5.58 7.31
N VAL A 67 -5.11 5.37 7.63
CA VAL A 67 -6.02 4.57 6.79
C VAL A 67 -7.40 5.21 6.69
N THR A 68 -8.04 5.01 5.55
CA THR A 68 -9.43 5.44 5.33
C THR A 68 -10.42 4.55 6.09
N PRO A 69 -11.53 5.12 6.62
CA PRO A 69 -12.59 4.32 7.23
C PRO A 69 -13.34 3.46 6.21
N THR A 70 -13.14 3.67 4.90
CA THR A 70 -13.75 2.81 3.86
C THR A 70 -13.16 1.40 3.82
N LEU A 71 -12.03 1.15 4.51
CA LEU A 71 -11.50 -0.21 4.69
C LEU A 71 -12.30 -1.04 5.70
N LEU A 72 -13.19 -0.41 6.47
CA LEU A 72 -13.94 -1.04 7.55
C LEU A 72 -15.16 -1.81 7.03
N ALA A 73 -14.92 -2.94 6.36
CA ALA A 73 -15.94 -3.80 5.77
C ALA A 73 -16.56 -4.81 6.76
N GLY A 74 -15.90 -5.08 7.89
CA GLY A 74 -16.31 -6.05 8.92
C GLY A 74 -15.93 -7.51 8.62
N ASP A 75 -15.26 -7.77 7.51
CA ASP A 75 -14.85 -9.10 7.06
C ASP A 75 -13.36 -9.19 6.65
N LYS A 76 -12.59 -8.13 6.89
CA LYS A 76 -11.16 -8.00 6.50
C LYS A 76 -10.88 -8.04 4.99
N SER A 77 -11.89 -7.99 4.13
CA SER A 77 -11.71 -8.11 2.67
C SER A 77 -10.84 -7.02 2.04
N LEU A 78 -10.69 -5.88 2.72
CA LEU A 78 -9.89 -4.74 2.27
C LEU A 78 -8.58 -4.57 3.06
N ALA A 79 -8.18 -5.59 3.83
CA ALA A 79 -6.98 -5.52 4.68
C ALA A 79 -5.67 -5.58 3.89
N ASP A 80 -5.70 -5.85 2.58
CA ASP A 80 -4.54 -5.82 1.68
C ASP A 80 -3.85 -4.45 1.69
N VAL A 81 -4.61 -3.36 1.87
CA VAL A 81 -4.05 -2.00 2.04
C VAL A 81 -3.13 -1.95 3.26
N ILE A 82 -3.42 -2.68 4.35
CA ILE A 82 -2.53 -2.73 5.51
C ILE A 82 -1.20 -3.43 5.15
N ALA A 83 -1.23 -4.47 4.32
CA ALA A 83 -0.02 -5.12 3.84
C ALA A 83 0.81 -4.19 2.92
N HIS A 84 0.14 -3.31 2.15
CA HIS A 84 0.78 -2.28 1.34
C HIS A 84 1.54 -1.29 2.22
N GLU A 85 0.86 -0.69 3.19
CA GLU A 85 1.48 0.29 4.10
C GLU A 85 2.58 -0.33 4.97
N ILE A 86 2.43 -1.60 5.38
CA ILE A 86 3.51 -2.34 6.06
C ILE A 86 4.73 -2.43 5.15
N SER A 87 4.54 -2.76 3.88
CA SER A 87 5.62 -2.95 2.91
C SER A 87 6.47 -1.69 2.71
N HIS A 88 5.83 -0.52 2.73
CA HIS A 88 6.51 0.77 2.66
C HIS A 88 7.54 1.00 3.77
N SER A 89 7.43 0.28 4.89
CA SER A 89 8.43 0.32 5.98
C SER A 89 9.84 -0.05 5.52
N TRP A 90 9.96 -0.79 4.40
CA TRP A 90 11.22 -1.04 3.70
C TRP A 90 11.33 -0.25 2.40
N THR A 91 10.29 -0.29 1.55
CA THR A 91 10.28 0.29 0.20
C THR A 91 9.55 1.63 0.18
N GLY A 92 10.28 2.71 0.42
CA GLY A 92 9.76 4.05 0.60
C GLY A 92 10.35 4.70 1.85
N ASN A 93 10.09 4.13 3.02
CA ASN A 93 10.54 4.69 4.30
C ASN A 93 12.03 4.44 4.58
N LEU A 94 12.53 3.23 4.29
CA LEU A 94 13.94 2.89 4.53
C LEU A 94 14.79 3.17 3.28
N VAL A 95 14.30 2.77 2.11
CA VAL A 95 14.90 3.08 0.81
C VAL A 95 13.93 3.94 0.03
N THR A 96 14.29 5.21 -0.17
CA THR A 96 13.42 6.24 -0.74
C THR A 96 13.87 6.62 -2.15
N ASN A 97 12.92 6.84 -3.06
CA ASN A 97 13.16 7.48 -4.35
C ASN A 97 13.85 8.85 -4.19
N SER A 98 14.81 9.15 -5.06
CA SER A 98 15.52 10.44 -5.02
C SER A 98 14.67 11.61 -5.53
N THR A 99 13.75 11.34 -6.46
CA THR A 99 12.82 12.30 -7.05
C THR A 99 11.46 11.63 -7.31
N PHE A 100 10.40 12.42 -7.45
CA PHE A 100 9.07 11.92 -7.81
C PHE A 100 9.01 11.27 -9.21
N GLU A 101 9.97 11.54 -10.11
CA GLU A 101 10.08 10.84 -11.40
C GLU A 101 10.40 9.34 -11.19
N HIS A 102 11.05 9.01 -10.08
CA HIS A 102 11.37 7.64 -9.68
C HIS A 102 10.39 7.08 -8.65
N PHE A 103 9.18 7.63 -8.53
CA PHE A 103 8.17 7.19 -7.55
C PHE A 103 7.81 5.70 -7.67
N TRP A 104 7.93 5.12 -8.86
CA TRP A 104 7.76 3.67 -9.05
C TRP A 104 8.72 2.81 -8.22
N LEU A 105 9.87 3.34 -7.79
CA LEU A 105 10.79 2.63 -6.89
C LEU A 105 10.18 2.44 -5.49
N ASN A 106 9.32 3.35 -5.05
CA ASN A 106 8.57 3.14 -3.81
C ASN A 106 7.43 2.17 -4.13
N GLU A 107 6.50 2.61 -4.98
CA GLU A 107 5.23 1.92 -5.17
C GLU A 107 5.34 0.55 -5.83
N GLY A 108 6.18 0.41 -6.85
CA GLY A 108 6.35 -0.85 -7.57
C GLY A 108 6.95 -1.95 -6.70
N PHE A 109 7.94 -1.59 -5.87
CA PHE A 109 8.54 -2.53 -4.91
C PHE A 109 7.64 -2.78 -3.70
N THR A 110 6.87 -1.78 -3.24
CA THR A 110 5.82 -1.98 -2.22
C THR A 110 4.77 -2.96 -2.71
N MET A 111 4.21 -2.77 -3.90
CA MET A 111 3.25 -3.71 -4.51
C MET A 111 3.84 -5.12 -4.63
N PHE A 112 5.13 -5.25 -4.95
CA PHE A 112 5.80 -6.53 -5.01
C PHE A 112 5.84 -7.23 -3.64
N LEU A 113 6.22 -6.50 -2.60
CA LEU A 113 6.30 -7.02 -1.24
C LEU A 113 4.91 -7.33 -0.68
N GLU A 114 3.94 -6.44 -0.88
CA GLU A 114 2.53 -6.63 -0.53
C GLU A 114 1.99 -7.94 -1.10
N ARG A 115 2.14 -8.15 -2.42
CA ARG A 115 1.66 -9.37 -3.07
C ARG A 115 2.38 -10.63 -2.58
N LYS A 116 3.63 -10.53 -2.10
CA LYS A 116 4.32 -11.65 -1.46
C LYS A 116 3.78 -11.94 -0.06
N ILE A 117 3.46 -10.91 0.73
CA ILE A 117 2.82 -11.05 2.05
C ILE A 117 1.46 -11.74 1.87
N ILE A 118 0.63 -11.22 0.97
CA ILE A 118 -0.68 -11.78 0.63
C ILE A 118 -0.56 -13.23 0.19
N ALA A 119 0.42 -13.56 -0.67
CA ALA A 119 0.63 -14.94 -1.12
C ALA A 119 0.93 -15.91 0.04
N ARG A 120 1.67 -15.46 1.06
CA ARG A 120 2.00 -16.27 2.24
C ARG A 120 0.79 -16.47 3.16
N LEU A 121 -0.05 -15.46 3.31
CA LEU A 121 -1.19 -15.50 4.24
C LEU A 121 -2.45 -16.10 3.62
N SER A 122 -2.73 -15.77 2.37
CA SER A 122 -3.98 -16.08 1.66
C SER A 122 -3.80 -17.01 0.46
N GLY A 123 -2.56 -17.39 0.14
CA GLY A 123 -2.23 -18.34 -0.92
C GLY A 123 -1.98 -17.70 -2.30
N MET A 124 -1.39 -18.50 -3.19
CA MET A 124 -0.99 -18.05 -4.54
C MET A 124 -2.17 -17.65 -5.42
N GLU A 125 -3.32 -18.32 -5.31
CA GLU A 125 -4.52 -17.98 -6.08
C GLU A 125 -5.00 -16.56 -5.80
N HIS A 126 -5.00 -16.16 -4.52
CA HIS A 126 -5.37 -14.80 -4.12
C HIS A 126 -4.39 -13.75 -4.68
N ARG A 127 -3.08 -14.07 -4.64
CA ARG A 127 -2.05 -13.23 -5.27
C ARG A 127 -2.28 -13.05 -6.77
N GLU A 128 -2.58 -14.13 -7.48
CA GLU A 128 -2.82 -14.11 -8.92
C GLU A 128 -4.11 -13.35 -9.28
N PHE A 129 -5.13 -13.45 -8.43
CA PHE A 129 -6.35 -12.65 -8.55
C PHE A 129 -6.05 -11.15 -8.39
N SER A 130 -5.34 -10.75 -7.34
CA SER A 130 -4.89 -9.36 -7.12
C SER A 130 -4.06 -8.84 -8.31
N ALA A 131 -3.12 -9.64 -8.82
CA ALA A 131 -2.31 -9.29 -9.98
C ALA A 131 -3.16 -9.10 -11.25
N SER A 132 -4.15 -9.95 -11.47
CA SER A 132 -5.07 -9.85 -12.61
C SER A 132 -5.94 -8.59 -12.53
N GLY A 133 -6.42 -8.24 -11.33
CA GLY A 133 -7.13 -6.99 -11.06
C GLY A 133 -6.25 -5.77 -11.37
N GLY A 134 -5.00 -5.79 -10.90
CA GLY A 134 -4.00 -4.77 -11.18
C GLY A 134 -3.73 -4.55 -12.67
N ILE A 135 -3.66 -5.62 -13.48
CA ILE A 135 -3.53 -5.51 -14.95
C ILE A 135 -4.72 -4.76 -15.54
N LYS A 136 -5.94 -5.09 -15.11
CA LYS A 136 -7.15 -4.42 -15.61
C LYS A 136 -7.15 -2.94 -15.23
N HIS A 137 -6.77 -2.61 -14.00
CA HIS A 137 -6.69 -1.23 -13.54
C HIS A 137 -5.65 -0.44 -14.33
N LEU A 138 -4.44 -0.97 -14.51
CA LEU A 138 -3.40 -0.32 -15.32
C LEU A 138 -3.86 -0.04 -16.76
N ARG A 139 -4.52 -1.01 -17.40
CA ARG A 139 -5.07 -0.83 -18.75
C ARG A 139 -6.09 0.31 -18.77
N TYR A 140 -7.03 0.29 -17.83
CA TYR A 140 -8.03 1.35 -17.71
C TYR A 140 -7.41 2.74 -17.51
N THR A 141 -6.38 2.86 -16.67
CA THR A 141 -5.65 4.12 -16.45
C THR A 141 -4.97 4.59 -17.74
N VAL A 142 -4.27 3.71 -18.45
CA VAL A 142 -3.58 4.06 -19.70
C VAL A 142 -4.57 4.45 -20.79
N ASP A 143 -5.70 3.73 -20.92
CA ASP A 143 -6.75 4.03 -21.87
C ASP A 143 -7.43 5.39 -21.57
N THR A 144 -7.59 5.72 -20.28
CA THR A 144 -8.21 6.98 -19.83
C THR A 144 -7.28 8.18 -20.00
N MET A 145 -5.99 8.02 -19.70
CA MET A 145 -4.99 9.09 -19.81
C MET A 145 -4.48 9.29 -21.24
N GLY A 146 -4.61 8.26 -22.08
CA GLY A 146 -4.03 8.16 -23.43
C GLY A 146 -2.69 7.42 -23.42
N ALA A 147 -2.53 6.45 -24.31
CA ALA A 147 -1.32 5.62 -24.40
C ALA A 147 -0.03 6.41 -24.70
N ASP A 148 -0.15 7.52 -25.44
CA ASP A 148 0.97 8.41 -25.77
C ASP A 148 1.20 9.51 -24.72
N ASN A 149 0.39 9.56 -23.66
CA ASN A 149 0.57 10.54 -22.59
C ASN A 149 1.86 10.22 -21.82
N PRO A 150 2.82 11.17 -21.69
CA PRO A 150 4.11 10.92 -21.05
C PRO A 150 3.98 10.51 -19.58
N LEU A 151 2.90 10.87 -18.89
CA LEU A 151 2.61 10.47 -17.51
C LEU A 151 2.28 8.97 -17.38
N THR A 152 2.04 8.27 -18.50
CA THR A 152 1.94 6.80 -18.48
C THR A 152 3.30 6.10 -18.55
N SER A 153 4.40 6.84 -18.66
CA SER A 153 5.76 6.28 -18.56
C SER A 153 6.08 5.88 -17.13
N LEU A 154 6.88 4.83 -16.96
CA LEU A 154 7.32 4.39 -15.63
C LEU A 154 8.20 5.44 -14.93
N VAL A 155 9.00 6.17 -15.71
CA VAL A 155 9.79 7.32 -15.27
C VAL A 155 9.34 8.52 -16.13
N PRO A 156 8.29 9.25 -15.71
CA PRO A 156 7.82 10.42 -16.45
C PRO A 156 8.75 11.61 -16.25
N CYS A 157 8.75 12.55 -17.20
CA CYS A 157 9.35 13.87 -17.01
C CYS A 157 8.34 14.77 -16.28
N LEU A 158 8.68 15.25 -15.08
CA LEU A 158 7.78 16.05 -14.24
C LEU A 158 8.10 17.55 -14.25
N LYS A 159 8.93 18.00 -15.19
CA LYS A 159 9.28 19.42 -15.31
C LYS A 159 8.03 20.25 -15.62
N GLY A 160 7.62 21.07 -14.65
CA GLY A 160 6.44 21.94 -14.78
C GLY A 160 5.10 21.21 -14.57
N VAL A 161 5.14 19.96 -14.07
CA VAL A 161 3.96 19.16 -13.71
C VAL A 161 3.85 19.15 -12.20
N HIS A 162 2.66 19.40 -11.65
CA HIS A 162 2.44 19.24 -10.22
C HIS A 162 2.48 17.75 -9.87
N PRO A 163 3.17 17.30 -8.80
CA PRO A 163 3.24 15.87 -8.46
C PRO A 163 1.86 15.20 -8.36
N ASP A 164 0.88 15.90 -7.78
CA ASP A 164 -0.53 15.43 -7.68
C ASP A 164 -1.15 15.09 -9.05
N ASP A 165 -0.78 15.80 -10.11
CA ASP A 165 -1.27 15.55 -11.48
C ASP A 165 -0.64 14.30 -12.11
N ALA A 166 0.48 13.82 -11.56
CA ALA A 166 1.18 12.63 -12.01
C ALA A 166 0.77 11.36 -11.26
N PHE A 167 0.01 11.49 -10.17
CA PHE A 167 -0.49 10.33 -9.43
C PHE A 167 -1.46 9.53 -10.29
N SER A 168 -1.17 8.24 -10.39
CA SER A 168 -1.99 7.27 -11.11
C SER A 168 -1.58 5.86 -10.71
N THR A 169 -2.28 4.86 -11.23
CA THR A 169 -1.97 3.43 -11.02
C THR A 169 -0.71 2.98 -11.78
N VAL A 170 -0.15 3.83 -12.65
CA VAL A 170 1.02 3.52 -13.48
C VAL A 170 2.26 3.13 -12.67
N PRO A 171 2.78 3.97 -11.74
CA PRO A 171 3.98 3.62 -10.97
C PRO A 171 3.84 2.33 -10.15
N TYR A 172 2.64 2.06 -9.63
CA TYR A 172 2.29 0.85 -8.88
C TYR A 172 2.34 -0.40 -9.76
N GLU A 173 1.46 -0.45 -10.77
CA GLU A 173 1.25 -1.66 -11.55
C GLU A 173 2.32 -1.84 -12.63
N LYS A 174 2.74 -0.77 -13.32
CA LYS A 174 3.84 -0.91 -14.27
C LYS A 174 5.15 -1.21 -13.53
N GLY A 175 5.35 -0.67 -12.33
CA GLY A 175 6.54 -0.88 -11.50
C GLY A 175 6.71 -2.33 -11.02
N ILE A 176 5.67 -2.95 -10.45
CA ILE A 176 5.79 -4.35 -9.98
C ILE A 176 6.20 -5.32 -11.10
N ARG A 177 5.77 -5.07 -12.35
CA ARG A 177 6.09 -5.93 -13.50
C ARG A 177 7.55 -5.84 -13.94
N PHE A 178 8.28 -4.80 -13.53
CA PHE A 178 9.73 -4.75 -13.70
C PHE A 178 10.46 -5.66 -12.70
N SER A 179 9.81 -5.99 -11.58
CA SER A 179 10.38 -6.75 -10.46
C SER A 179 10.04 -8.25 -10.48
N THR A 180 9.31 -8.72 -11.50
CA THR A 180 8.85 -10.10 -11.70
C THR A 180 9.42 -10.69 -12.98
#